data_AF-A0A531KYY5-F1
#
_entry.id   AF-A0A531KYY5-F1
#
_cell.length_a   1.000
_cell.length_b   1.000
_cell.length_c   1.000
_cell.angle_alpha   90.00
_cell.angle_beta   90.00
_cell.angle_gamma   90.00
#
_symmetry.space_group_name_H-M   'P 1'
#
loop_
_entity.id
_entity.type
_entity.pdbx_description
1 polymer ?
#
loop_
_entity_poly.entity_id
_entity_poly.type
_entity_poly.pdbx_seq_one_letter_code
_entity_poly.pdbx_strand_id
1 'polypeptide(L)'
;MTDLRLPLAPDLPEGQWALFLDIDGTLLEHAAHPDAVFVGDELRQLLGNIERRLGGALAFITGRSVSAVDRLFNPLKLRIAGLYGLEHRLTAD
;
A
#
# COMPACT_ATOMS: atom_id res chain seq x y z
N MET A 1 16.76 33.61 8.18
CA MET A 1 15.74 32.54 8.22
C MET A 1 16.29 31.36 7.46
N THR A 2 16.90 30.40 8.17
CA THR A 2 17.51 29.21 7.58
C THR A 2 16.41 28.32 7.02
N ASP A 3 16.49 28.06 5.72
CA ASP A 3 15.61 27.16 4.98
C ASP A 3 15.78 25.73 5.52
N LEU A 4 14.88 25.31 6.43
CA LEU A 4 14.84 23.95 6.97
C LEU A 4 14.34 23.01 5.88
N ARG A 5 15.23 22.65 4.96
CA ARG A 5 15.01 21.52 4.06
C ARG A 5 15.09 20.24 4.90
N LEU A 6 13.94 19.80 5.38
CA LEU A 6 13.82 18.45 5.92
C LEU A 6 14.22 17.47 4.81
N PRO A 7 15.04 16.44 5.12
CA PRO A 7 15.36 15.41 4.15
C PRO A 7 14.07 14.81 3.60
N LEU A 8 14.05 14.50 2.30
CA LEU A 8 12.85 14.03 1.59
C LEU A 8 12.33 12.69 2.16
N ALA A 9 13.17 11.96 2.89
CA ALA A 9 12.82 10.71 3.55
C ALA A 9 13.22 10.77 5.03
N PRO A 10 12.45 10.13 5.93
CA PRO A 10 12.83 9.99 7.33
C PRO A 10 14.12 9.16 7.44
N ASP A 11 14.92 9.46 8.46
CA ASP A 11 16.06 8.62 8.80
C ASP A 11 15.53 7.31 9.41
N LEU A 12 15.62 6.23 8.64
CA LEU A 12 15.10 4.92 9.01
C LEU A 12 16.26 4.06 9.53
N PRO A 13 16.13 3.40 10.69
CA PRO A 13 17.14 2.45 11.16
C PRO A 13 17.46 1.38 10.12
N GLU A 14 18.73 0.98 10.06
CA GLU A 14 19.15 -0.15 9.24
C GLU A 14 18.47 -1.44 9.70
N GLY A 15 18.13 -2.33 8.76
CA GLY A 15 17.59 -3.65 9.08
C GLY A 15 16.45 -4.10 8.18
N GLN A 16 15.74 -5.13 8.64
CA GLN A 16 14.58 -5.69 7.95
C GLN A 16 13.33 -4.91 8.35
N TRP A 17 12.58 -4.49 7.35
CA TRP A 17 11.37 -3.69 7.52
C TRP A 17 10.14 -4.47 7.08
N ALA A 18 9.04 -4.27 7.81
CA ALA A 18 7.71 -4.66 7.36
C ALA A 18 6.89 -3.39 7.18
N LEU A 19 6.26 -3.24 6.02
CA LEU A 19 5.46 -2.07 5.67
C LEU A 19 3.97 -2.43 5.63
N PHE A 20 3.18 -1.64 6.35
CA PHE A 20 1.72 -1.75 6.42
C PHE A 20 1.13 -0.45 5.89
N LEU A 21 0.34 -0.54 4.82
CA LEU A 21 -0.18 0.63 4.13
C LEU A 21 -1.70 0.60 4.12
N ASP A 22 -2.31 1.71 4.51
CA ASP A 22 -3.69 1.98 4.14
C ASP A 22 -3.79 2.41 2.66
N ILE A 23 -4.99 2.38 2.11
CA ILE A 23 -5.27 2.69 0.71
C ILE A 23 -5.89 4.08 0.60
N ASP A 24 -7.10 4.25 1.13
CA ASP A 24 -7.92 5.45 0.91
C ASP A 24 -7.44 6.61 1.77
N GLY A 25 -6.90 7.64 1.15
CA GLY A 25 -6.33 8.81 1.84
C GLY A 25 -4.86 8.61 2.22
N THR A 26 -4.27 7.49 1.79
CA THR A 26 -2.86 7.15 2.00
C THR A 26 -2.15 6.94 0.67
N LEU A 27 -2.52 5.90 -0.07
CA LEU A 27 -1.96 5.61 -1.39
C LEU A 27 -2.75 6.28 -2.52
N LEU A 28 -4.05 6.48 -2.29
CA LEU A 28 -4.98 7.03 -3.25
C LEU A 28 -5.69 8.20 -2.59
N GLU A 29 -5.86 9.31 -3.31
CA GLU A 29 -6.66 10.42 -2.81
C GLU A 29 -8.12 9.98 -2.58
N HIS A 30 -8.77 10.54 -1.56
CA HIS A 30 -10.19 10.30 -1.33
C HIS A 30 -11.01 10.83 -2.50
N ALA A 31 -11.47 9.93 -3.36
CA ALA A 31 -12.44 10.30 -4.39
C ALA A 31 -13.86 10.30 -3.80
N ALA A 32 -14.69 11.26 -4.23
CA ALA A 32 -16.09 11.35 -3.80
C ALA A 32 -16.92 10.10 -4.16
N HIS A 33 -16.47 9.31 -5.13
CA HIS A 33 -17.04 8.01 -5.45
C HIS A 33 -15.96 6.92 -5.53
N PRO A 34 -16.21 5.72 -4.96
CA PRO A 34 -15.25 4.61 -4.97
C PRO A 34 -14.91 4.12 -6.38
N ASP A 35 -15.79 4.37 -7.37
CA ASP A 35 -15.59 4.02 -8.78
C ASP A 35 -14.68 5.00 -9.54
N ALA A 36 -14.39 6.17 -8.96
CA ALA A 36 -13.47 7.15 -9.55
C ALA A 36 -12.00 6.92 -9.16
N VAL A 37 -11.74 5.89 -8.34
CA VAL A 37 -10.40 5.56 -7.87
C VAL A 37 -9.77 4.56 -8.84
N PHE A 38 -8.74 4.98 -9.57
CA PHE A 38 -7.92 4.11 -10.41
C PHE A 38 -6.48 4.08 -9.89
N VAL A 39 -5.93 2.89 -9.73
CA VAL A 39 -4.50 2.72 -9.44
C VAL A 39 -3.74 2.78 -10.76
N GLY A 40 -2.74 3.66 -10.88
CA GLY A 40 -1.86 3.72 -12.04
C GLY A 40 -0.85 2.57 -12.09
N ASP A 41 -0.33 2.26 -13.29
CA ASP A 41 0.69 1.22 -13.47
C ASP A 41 1.98 1.52 -12.70
N GLU A 42 2.36 2.79 -12.62
CA GLU A 42 3.53 3.23 -11.86
C GLU A 42 3.41 2.87 -10.37
N LEU A 43 2.25 3.13 -9.75
CA LEU A 43 2.02 2.78 -8.36
C LEU A 43 2.04 1.25 -8.15
N ARG A 44 1.42 0.48 -9.05
CA ARG A 44 1.48 -0.99 -9.01
C ARG A 44 2.93 -1.49 -9.09
N GLN A 45 3.71 -0.97 -10.03
CA GLN A 45 5.11 -1.37 -10.22
C GLN A 45 5.96 -0.99 -9.01
N LEU A 46 5.75 0.19 -8.44
CA LEU A 46 6.43 0.65 -7.23
C LEU A 46 6.15 -0.29 -6.05
N LEU A 47 4.89 -0.60 -5.78
CA LEU A 47 4.51 -1.51 -4.69
C LEU A 47 5.08 -2.92 -4.90
N GLY A 48 5.04 -3.43 -6.14
CA GLY A 48 5.66 -4.72 -6.47
C GLY A 48 7.19 -4.72 -6.28
N ASN A 49 7.87 -3.60 -6.57
CA ASN A 49 9.31 -3.45 -6.31
C ASN A 49 9.60 -3.40 -4.80
N ILE A 50 8.79 -2.68 -4.02
CA ILE A 50 8.91 -2.60 -2.57
C ILE A 50 8.71 -3.99 -1.94
N GLU A 51 7.66 -4.71 -2.33
CA GLU A 51 7.37 -6.07 -1.86
C GLU A 51 8.58 -6.99 -2.02
N ARG A 52 9.17 -7.01 -3.22
CA ARG A 52 10.37 -7.83 -3.49
C ARG A 52 11.56 -7.42 -2.65
N ARG A 53 11.81 -6.12 -2.50
CA ARG A 53 12.94 -5.60 -1.70
C ARG A 53 12.79 -5.89 -0.21
N LEU A 54 11.55 -5.96 0.29
CA LEU A 54 11.23 -6.30 1.67
C LEU A 54 11.05 -7.80 1.91
N GLY A 55 11.38 -8.65 0.93
CA GLY A 55 11.22 -10.10 1.07
C GLY A 55 9.76 -10.53 1.33
N GLY A 56 8.80 -9.79 0.80
CA GLY A 56 7.37 -10.03 0.98
C GLY A 56 6.75 -9.40 2.22
N ALA A 57 7.51 -8.64 3.02
CA ALA A 57 7.01 -7.93 4.19
C ALA A 57 6.28 -6.61 3.83
N LEU A 58 5.30 -6.70 2.92
CA LEU A 58 4.39 -5.62 2.56
C LEU A 58 2.94 -6.12 2.64
N ALA A 59 2.08 -5.36 3.31
CA ALA A 59 0.66 -5.66 3.40
C ALA A 59 -0.23 -4.40 3.36
N PHE A 60 -1.42 -4.54 2.79
CA PHE A 60 -2.48 -3.54 2.90
C PHE A 60 -3.27 -3.72 4.20
N ILE A 61 -3.59 -2.62 4.88
CA ILE A 61 -4.47 -2.58 6.05
C ILE A 61 -5.57 -1.55 5.75
N THR A 62 -6.78 -2.00 5.43
CA THR A 62 -7.81 -1.13 4.84
C THR A 62 -9.22 -1.48 5.28
N GLY A 63 -10.14 -0.51 5.16
CA GLY A 63 -11.57 -0.72 5.28
C GLY A 63 -12.20 -1.40 4.06
N ARG A 64 -11.51 -1.44 2.90
CA ARG A 64 -12.00 -2.15 1.71
C ARG A 64 -12.00 -3.67 1.91
N SER A 65 -12.89 -4.40 1.23
CA SER A 65 -12.84 -5.87 1.19
C SER A 65 -11.66 -6.36 0.35
N VAL A 66 -11.18 -7.57 0.62
CA VAL A 66 -10.07 -8.19 -0.14
C VAL A 66 -10.41 -8.26 -1.63
N SER A 67 -11.65 -8.64 -1.96
CA SER A 67 -12.10 -8.71 -3.35
C SER A 67 -12.11 -7.34 -4.07
N ALA A 68 -12.41 -6.26 -3.34
CA ALA A 68 -12.39 -4.91 -3.90
C ALA A 68 -10.96 -4.45 -4.19
N VAL A 69 -10.02 -4.74 -3.28
CA VAL A 69 -8.60 -4.44 -3.48
C VAL A 69 -8.02 -5.26 -4.63
N ASP A 70 -8.35 -6.54 -4.73
CA ASP A 70 -7.90 -7.39 -5.85
C ASP A 70 -8.32 -6.84 -7.21
N ARG A 71 -9.55 -6.33 -7.33
CA ARG A 71 -10.01 -5.66 -8.56
C ARG A 71 -9.25 -4.36 -8.82
N LEU A 72 -9.02 -3.57 -7.78
CA LEU A 72 -8.41 -2.25 -7.87
C LEU A 72 -6.92 -2.29 -8.22
N PHE A 73 -6.19 -3.27 -7.67
CA PHE A 73 -4.74 -3.42 -7.84
C PHE A 73 -4.34 -4.48 -8.87
N ASN A 74 -5.29 -5.14 -9.54
CA ASN A 74 -5.02 -6.15 -10.55
C ASN A 74 -3.90 -5.71 -11.54
N PRO A 75 -2.90 -6.57 -11.83
CA PRO A 75 -2.76 -7.96 -11.38
C PRO A 75 -2.02 -8.16 -10.04
N LEU A 76 -1.64 -7.08 -9.35
CA LEU A 76 -0.87 -7.15 -8.11
C LEU A 76 -1.74 -7.67 -6.95
N LYS A 77 -1.34 -8.80 -6.36
CA LYS A 77 -1.99 -9.39 -5.18
C LYS A 77 -1.05 -9.46 -3.99
N LEU A 78 -1.22 -8.53 -3.07
CA LEU A 78 -0.44 -8.46 -1.84
C LEU A 78 -1.16 -9.13 -0.67
N ARG A 79 -0.42 -9.36 0.42
CA ARG A 79 -1.00 -9.63 1.73
C ARG A 79 -1.91 -8.47 2.13
N ILE A 80 -3.00 -8.77 2.81
CA ILE A 80 -4.00 -7.77 3.14
C ILE A 80 -4.81 -8.16 4.37
N ALA A 81 -5.12 -7.17 5.19
CA ALA A 81 -6.24 -7.17 6.13
C ALA A 81 -7.31 -6.18 5.61
N GLY A 82 -8.44 -6.70 5.16
CA GLY A 82 -9.58 -5.94 4.63
C GLY A 82 -10.73 -5.88 5.64
N LEU A 83 -11.72 -5.03 5.37
CA LEU A 83 -12.87 -4.79 6.25
C LEU A 83 -12.44 -4.56 7.71
N TYR A 84 -11.42 -3.71 7.94
CA TYR A 84 -10.86 -3.43 9.27
C TYR A 84 -10.33 -4.69 9.99
N GLY A 85 -9.87 -5.68 9.23
CA GLY A 85 -9.28 -6.93 9.73
C GLY A 85 -10.21 -8.14 9.75
N LEU A 86 -11.48 -7.98 9.36
CA LEU A 86 -12.43 -9.11 9.29
C LEU A 86 -12.10 -10.08 8.15
N GLU A 87 -11.56 -9.58 7.04
CA GLU A 87 -11.06 -10.40 5.93
C GLU A 87 -9.54 -10.33 5.89
N HIS A 88 -8.88 -11.44 5.56
CA HIS A 88 -7.43 -11.44 5.40
C HIS A 88 -6.93 -12.45 4.37
N ARG A 89 -5.83 -12.09 3.73
CA ARG A 89 -4.97 -12.98 2.94
C ARG A 89 -3.55 -12.87 3.48
N LEU A 90 -3.05 -13.97 4.07
CA LEU A 90 -1.75 -14.02 4.76
C LEU A 90 -0.58 -14.39 3.84
N THR A 91 -0.88 -14.95 2.67
CA THR A 91 0.07 -15.29 1.62
C THR A 91 -0.14 -14.37 0.42
N ALA A 92 0.92 -13.85 -0.18
CA ALA A 92 0.78 -13.22 -1.50
C ALA A 92 0.46 -14.30 -2.53
N ASP A 93 -0.34 -13.95 -3.55
CA ASP A 93 -0.73 -14.83 -4.67
C ASP A 93 0.02 -14.43 -5.95
#